data_AF-A0A819UML6-F1
#
_entry.id   AF-A0A819UML6-F1
#
_cell.length_a   1.000
_cell.length_b   1.000
_cell.length_c   1.000
_cell.angle_alpha   90.00
_cell.angle_beta   90.00
_cell.angle_gamma   90.00
#
_symmetry.space_group_name_H-M   'P 1'
#
loop_
_entity.id
_entity.type
_entity.pdbx_description
1 polymer ?
#
loop_
_entity_poly.entity_id
_entity_poly.type
_entity_poly.pdbx_seq_one_letter_code
_entity_poly.pdbx_strand_id
1 'polypeptide(L)' 'THLITQEWHYQDALKLLHPTLKDEQLVTCAYGTRIDYIYLRPRRDDQWKLSKCSIINTQPATDHNAIFAEFENY' A
#
# COMPACT_ATOMS: atom_id res chain seq x y z
N THR A 1 -6.09 -10.98 -0.49
CA THR A 1 -6.59 -9.60 -0.29
C THR A 1 -8.10 -9.45 -0.47
N HIS A 2 -8.81 -10.43 -1.08
CA HIS A 2 -10.26 -10.39 -1.34
C HIS A 2 -11.13 -10.02 -0.13
N LEU A 3 -10.98 -10.73 0.99
CA LEU A 3 -11.72 -10.45 2.23
C LEU A 3 -11.63 -8.97 2.63
N ILE A 4 -10.42 -8.41 2.62
CA ILE A 4 -10.17 -7.03 3.05
C ILE A 4 -10.75 -6.02 2.05
N THR A 5 -10.60 -6.26 0.74
CA THR A 5 -10.99 -5.28 -0.29
C THR A 5 -12.43 -5.38 -0.75
N GLN A 6 -12.98 -6.59 -0.84
CA GLN A 6 -14.33 -6.84 -1.35
C GLN A 6 -15.36 -6.92 -0.23
N GLU A 7 -15.04 -7.56 0.90
CA GLU A 7 -16.01 -7.78 1.98
C GLU A 7 -15.93 -6.69 3.05
N TRP A 8 -14.72 -6.27 3.44
CA TRP A 8 -14.53 -5.22 4.46
C TRP A 8 -14.44 -3.81 3.87
N HIS A 9 -14.39 -3.71 2.54
CA HIS A 9 -14.33 -2.46 1.78
C HIS A 9 -13.16 -1.53 2.15
N TYR A 10 -12.02 -2.12 2.52
CA TYR A 10 -10.77 -1.38 2.60
C TYR A 10 -10.09 -1.30 1.24
N GLN A 11 -9.26 -0.30 1.05
CA GLN A 11 -8.56 0.00 -0.19
C GLN A 11 -7.06 -0.09 0.05
N ASP A 12 -6.34 -0.66 -0.90
CA ASP A 12 -4.89 -0.74 -0.87
C ASP A 12 -4.29 0.65 -1.14
N ALA A 13 -3.54 1.19 -0.18
CA ALA A 13 -2.94 2.53 -0.26
C ALA A 13 -2.08 2.72 -1.52
N LEU A 14 -1.37 1.68 -1.95
CA LEU A 14 -0.49 1.77 -3.12
C LEU A 14 -1.32 1.87 -4.41
N LYS A 15 -2.39 1.07 -4.51
CA LYS A 15 -3.32 1.11 -5.66
C LYS A 15 -4.21 2.35 -5.66
N LEU A 16 -4.47 2.96 -4.50
CA LEU A 16 -5.19 4.23 -4.39
C LEU A 16 -4.45 5.36 -5.11
N LEU A 17 -3.13 5.47 -4.95
CA LEU A 17 -2.32 6.48 -5.65
C LEU A 17 -1.89 6.04 -7.05
N HIS A 18 -1.75 4.74 -7.28
CA HIS A 18 -1.23 4.19 -8.53
C HIS A 18 -2.17 3.11 -9.09
N PRO A 19 -3.38 3.47 -9.55
CA PRO A 19 -4.42 2.50 -9.92
C PRO A 19 -4.06 1.61 -11.12
N THR A 20 -3.05 1.99 -11.90
CA THR A 20 -2.59 1.27 -13.09
C THR A 20 -1.44 0.30 -12.82
N LEU A 21 -0.84 0.29 -11.61
CA LEU A 21 0.24 -0.62 -11.28
C LEU A 21 -0.25 -2.06 -11.23
N LYS A 22 0.45 -2.94 -11.96
CA LYS A 22 0.20 -4.39 -11.94
C LYS A 22 0.83 -5.00 -10.70
N ASP A 23 0.23 -6.08 -10.18
CA ASP A 23 0.69 -6.73 -8.95
C ASP A 23 2.15 -7.22 -9.04
N GLU A 24 2.60 -7.62 -10.22
CA GLU A 24 3.99 -8.02 -10.51
C GLU A 24 5.02 -6.91 -10.27
N GLN A 25 4.59 -5.65 -10.29
CA GLN A 25 5.45 -4.47 -10.06
C GLN A 25 5.47 -4.06 -8.58
N LEU A 26 4.70 -4.75 -7.73
CA LEU A 26 4.45 -4.36 -6.34
C LEU A 26 5.10 -5.33 -5.36
N VAL A 27 6.28 -5.84 -5.70
CA VAL A 27 7.01 -6.84 -4.92
C VAL A 27 7.50 -6.25 -3.60
N THR A 28 7.10 -6.88 -2.49
CA THR A 28 7.58 -6.49 -1.16
C THR A 28 8.53 -7.51 -0.54
N CYS A 29 8.73 -8.67 -1.16
CA CYS A 29 9.60 -9.72 -0.65
C CYS A 29 10.55 -10.21 -1.75
N ALA A 30 11.75 -10.66 -1.37
CA ALA A 30 12.78 -11.19 -2.27
C ALA A 30 12.28 -12.33 -3.19
N TYR A 31 11.23 -13.05 -2.80
CA TYR A 31 10.60 -14.10 -3.60
C TYR A 31 9.61 -13.59 -4.67
N GLY A 32 9.68 -12.31 -5.05
CA GLY A 32 8.80 -11.75 -6.09
C GLY A 32 7.33 -11.65 -5.67
N THR A 33 7.05 -11.77 -4.38
CA THR A 33 5.68 -11.76 -3.85
C THR A 33 5.41 -10.45 -3.11
N ARG A 34 4.16 -9.98 -3.21
CA ARG A 34 3.64 -8.90 -2.37
C ARG A 34 2.91 -9.49 -1.18
N ILE A 35 3.45 -9.29 0.01
CA ILE A 35 2.85 -9.75 1.27
C ILE A 35 2.74 -8.66 2.34
N ASP A 36 3.36 -7.50 2.09
CA ASP A 36 3.24 -6.33 2.93
C ASP A 36 2.23 -5.36 2.30
N TYR A 37 1.32 -4.81 3.10
CA TYR A 37 0.22 -3.97 2.63
C TYR A 37 -0.10 -2.87 3.65
N ILE A 38 -0.55 -1.73 3.16
CA ILE A 38 -1.26 -0.72 3.94
C ILE A 38 -2.68 -0.65 3.39
N TYR A 39 -3.66 -0.96 4.24
CA TYR A 39 -5.07 -0.89 3.90
C TYR A 39 -5.73 0.31 4.57
N LEU A 40 -6.45 1.09 3.78
CA LEU A 40 -7.11 2.33 4.21
C LEU A 40 -8.60 2.21 3.99
N ARG A 41 -9.39 2.87 4.83
CA ARG A 41 -10.81 3.08 4.57
C ARG A 41 -11.12 4.58 4.71
N PRO A 42 -10.74 5.39 3.70
CA PRO A 42 -10.99 6.83 3.74
C PRO A 42 -12.50 7.10 3.88
N ARG A 43 -12.84 8.01 4.78
CA ARG A 43 -14.19 8.50 5.02
C ARG A 43 -14.32 9.91 4.47
N ARG A 44 -15.56 10.34 4.23
CA ARG A 44 -15.84 11.66 3.67
C ARG A 44 -15.41 12.82 4.58
N ASP A 45 -15.39 12.57 5.89
CA ASP A 45 -15.10 13.53 6.95
C ASP A 45 -13.65 13.45 7.50
N ASP A 46 -12.84 12.54 6.95
CA ASP A 46 -11.43 12.44 7.31
C ASP A 46 -10.72 13.78 7.03
N GLN A 47 -9.95 14.25 8.01
CA GLN A 47 -9.15 15.49 7.92
C GLN A 47 -7.75 15.24 7.35
N TRP A 48 -7.56 14.10 6.68
CA TRP A 48 -6.31 13.67 6.10
C TRP A 48 -6.52 13.11 4.71
N LYS A 49 -5.49 13.17 3.87
CA LYS A 49 -5.40 12.43 2.61
C LYS A 49 -4.05 11.72 2.50
N LEU A 50 -4.06 10.59 1.81
CA LEU A 50 -2.84 9.89 1.44
C LEU A 50 -2.10 10.74 0.38
N SER A 51 -0.93 11.29 0.73
CA SER A 51 -0.11 12.13 -0.17
C SER A 51 0.89 11.29 -0.97
N LYS A 52 1.45 10.25 -0.34
CA LYS A 52 2.45 9.37 -0.97
C LYS A 52 2.28 7.94 -0.50
N CYS A 53 2.52 7.00 -1.40
CA CYS A 53 2.70 5.59 -1.05
C CYS A 53 3.70 4.96 -2.02
N SER A 54 4.70 4.27 -1.47
CA SER A 54 5.80 3.71 -2.25
C SER A 54 6.40 2.49 -1.56
N ILE A 55 6.98 1.59 -2.36
CA ILE A 55 7.81 0.49 -1.87
C ILE A 55 9.26 0.97 -1.82
N ILE A 56 9.93 0.78 -0.69
CA ILE A 56 11.31 1.17 -0.47
C ILE A 56 12.17 -0.09 -0.32
N ASN A 57 13.21 -0.21 -1.15
CA ASN A 57 14.18 -1.30 -1.01
C ASN A 57 14.99 -1.12 0.28
N THR A 58 14.99 -2.15 1.10
CA THR A 58 15.60 -2.20 2.44
C THR A 58 16.82 -3.13 2.49
N GLN A 59 17.20 -3.76 1.38
CA GLN A 59 18.35 -4.65 1.35
C GLN A 59 19.64 -3.89 1.75
N PRO A 60 20.54 -4.53 2.52
CA PRO A 60 20.51 -5.92 2.98
C PRO A 60 19.87 -6.15 4.36
N ALA A 61 19.11 -5.19 4.91
CA ALA A 61 18.63 -5.26 6.30
C ALA A 61 17.61 -6.39 6.54
N THR A 62 16.81 -6.71 5.53
CA THR A 62 15.79 -7.77 5.54
C THR A 62 15.54 -8.24 4.10
N ASP A 63 14.92 -9.41 3.97
CA ASP A 63 14.36 -9.97 2.75
C ASP A 63 13.03 -9.31 2.30
N HIS A 64 12.53 -8.33 3.06
CA HIS A 64 11.32 -7.56 2.73
C HIS A 64 11.57 -6.08 2.47
N ASN A 65 11.08 -5.54 1.35
CA ASN A 65 10.97 -4.10 1.11
C ASN A 65 9.91 -3.47 2.02
N ALA A 66 10.16 -2.25 2.48
CA ALA A 66 9.17 -1.52 3.27
C ALA A 66 8.06 -0.94 2.39
N ILE A 67 6.82 -0.96 2.87
CA ILE A 67 5.76 -0.08 2.33
C ILE A 67 5.73 1.19 3.18
N PHE A 68 5.96 2.32 2.51
CA PHE A 68 5.88 3.64 3.10
C PHE A 68 4.61 4.33 2.64
N ALA A 69 3.89 4.95 3.57
CA ALA A 69 2.77 5.84 3.29
C ALA A 69 2.97 7.16 4.04
N GLU A 70 2.69 8.26 3.35
CA GLU A 70 2.66 9.60 3.90
C GLU A 70 1.25 10.13 3.81
N PHE A 71 0.82 10.82 4.86
CA PHE A 71 -0.48 11.44 4.95
C PHE A 71 -0.28 12.92 5.24
N GLU A 72 -1.08 13.75 4.59
CA GLU A 72 -1.14 15.17 4.86
C GLU A 72 -2.54 15.52 5.38
N ASN A 73 -2.60 16.51 6.27
CA ASN A 73 -3.87 17.07 6.69
C ASN A 73 -4.38 18.03 5.61
N TYR A 74 -5.69 18.24 5.57
CA TYR A 74 -6.29 19.32 4.79
C TYR A 74 -5.97 20.71 5.38
#